data_AF-A0AAW9W8Z0-F1
#
_entry.id   AF-A0AAW9W8Z0-F1
#
_cell.length_a   1.000
_cell.length_b   1.000
_cell.length_c   1.000
_cell.angle_alpha   90.00
_cell.angle_beta   90.00
_cell.angle_gamma   90.00
#
_symmetry.space_group_name_H-M   'P 1'
#
loop_
_entity.id
_entity.type
_entity.pdbx_description
1 polymer ?
#
loop_
_entity_poly.entity_id
_entity_poly.type
_entity_poly.pdbx_seq_one_letter_code
_entity_poly.pdbx_strand_id
1 'polypeptide(L)'
;MNFVLSSLSEGLLWSIVAIGDYLTFRILDIADMTAEGAFPLGAAVVVSQIQAGANPWLATLLALLAGMVAGLVSGMLHTKMKIPALLTGIVTLTGLYSINIKIMGSVPNLSLGDSATVFKQLASLGLTNEGAVFSLSLVCFLLVCLVLTLLMKTEIGLVLRSTGDNIPMSEA
;
A
#
# COMPACT_ATOMS: atom_id res chain seq x y z
N MET A 1 -26.86 -1.26 4.85
CA MET A 1 -25.59 -1.25 5.61
C MET A 1 -25.66 -2.34 6.66
N ASN A 2 -25.30 -3.57 6.30
CA ASN A 2 -25.04 -4.59 7.31
C ASN A 2 -23.73 -4.23 8.01
N PHE A 3 -23.81 -3.62 9.20
CA PHE A 3 -22.66 -3.11 9.96
C PHE A 3 -21.52 -4.12 10.08
N VAL A 4 -21.85 -5.41 10.24
CA VAL A 4 -20.86 -6.49 10.33
C VAL A 4 -20.05 -6.63 9.03
N LEU A 5 -20.71 -6.57 7.87
CA LEU A 5 -20.06 -6.79 6.58
C LEU A 5 -19.16 -5.61 6.19
N SER A 6 -19.60 -4.38 6.47
CA SER A 6 -18.77 -3.18 6.26
C SER A 6 -17.51 -3.21 7.12
N SER A 7 -17.66 -3.47 8.42
CA SER A 7 -16.52 -3.53 9.35
C SER A 7 -15.52 -4.63 8.98
N LEU A 8 -16.01 -5.78 8.53
CA LEU A 8 -15.16 -6.88 8.07
C LEU A 8 -14.40 -6.51 6.79
N SER A 9 -15.06 -5.83 5.85
CA SER A 9 -14.44 -5.41 4.59
C SER A 9 -13.34 -4.36 4.79
N GLU A 10 -13.54 -3.40 5.69
CA GLU A 10 -12.52 -2.42 6.07
C GLU A 10 -11.36 -3.08 6.82
N GLY A 11 -11.66 -3.98 7.77
CA GLY A 11 -10.63 -4.72 8.50
C GLY A 11 -9.73 -5.55 7.59
N LEU A 12 -10.28 -6.18 6.55
CA LEU A 12 -9.50 -6.92 5.56
C LEU A 12 -8.55 -6.01 4.77
N LEU A 13 -8.99 -4.80 4.40
CA LEU A 13 -8.14 -3.85 3.69
C LEU A 13 -7.04 -3.29 4.60
N TRP A 14 -7.36 -2.94 5.84
CA TRP A 14 -6.37 -2.49 6.83
C TRP A 14 -5.35 -3.56 7.20
N SER A 15 -5.75 -4.84 7.16
CA SER A 15 -4.82 -5.95 7.39
C SER A 15 -3.66 -5.97 6.39
N ILE A 16 -3.86 -5.49 5.15
CA ILE A 16 -2.79 -5.42 4.14
C ILE A 16 -1.72 -4.41 4.55
N VAL A 17 -2.12 -3.26 5.11
CA VAL A 17 -1.18 -2.25 5.64
C VAL A 17 -0.41 -2.83 6.82
N ALA A 18 -1.10 -3.49 7.75
CA ALA A 18 -0.49 -4.13 8.91
C ALA A 18 0.52 -5.23 8.52
N ILE A 19 0.29 -5.97 7.42
CA ILE A 19 1.26 -6.92 6.87
C ILE A 19 2.52 -6.19 6.38
N GLY A 20 2.35 -5.03 5.72
CA GLY A 20 3.46 -4.18 5.31
C GLY A 20 4.36 -3.77 6.49
N ASP A 21 3.76 -3.27 7.56
CA ASP A 21 4.49 -2.92 8.79
C ASP A 21 5.11 -4.14 9.45
N TYR A 22 4.41 -5.27 9.49
CA TYR A 22 4.96 -6.52 10.03
C TYR A 22 6.24 -6.95 9.30
N LEU A 23 6.30 -6.80 7.97
CA LEU A 23 7.48 -7.14 7.19
C LEU A 23 8.69 -6.28 7.57
N THR A 24 8.50 -4.96 7.71
CA THR A 24 9.61 -4.05 8.06
C THR A 24 10.09 -4.29 9.49
N PHE A 25 9.17 -4.27 10.46
CA PHE A 25 9.50 -4.39 11.87
C PHE A 25 9.99 -5.77 12.29
N ARG A 26 9.39 -6.84 11.77
CA ARG A 26 9.64 -8.20 12.30
C ARG A 26 10.50 -9.07 11.42
N ILE A 27 10.46 -8.89 10.10
CA ILE A 27 11.30 -9.68 9.18
C ILE A 27 12.61 -8.97 8.89
N LEU A 28 12.56 -7.67 8.59
CA LEU A 28 13.76 -6.89 8.31
C LEU A 28 14.49 -6.39 9.56
N ASP A 29 13.81 -6.38 10.72
CA ASP A 29 14.27 -5.74 11.97
C ASP A 29 14.59 -4.24 11.78
N ILE A 30 13.79 -3.58 10.94
CA ILE A 30 13.94 -2.16 10.62
C ILE A 30 12.63 -1.44 10.93
N ALA A 31 12.70 -0.45 11.82
CA ALA A 31 11.58 0.41 12.14
C ALA A 31 11.34 1.47 11.06
N ASP A 32 10.69 1.07 9.96
CA ASP A 32 10.34 1.93 8.83
C ASP A 32 8.82 2.19 8.78
N MET A 33 8.42 3.47 8.88
CA MET A 33 7.04 3.96 8.79
C MET A 33 6.61 4.37 7.37
N THR A 34 7.40 4.01 6.34
CA THR A 34 7.09 4.37 4.95
C THR A 34 5.78 3.76 4.47
N ALA A 35 5.40 2.58 4.95
CA ALA A 35 4.15 1.91 4.58
C ALA A 35 2.92 2.76 4.96
N GLU A 36 2.94 3.41 6.13
CA GLU A 36 1.89 4.36 6.54
C GLU A 36 1.79 5.57 5.60
N GLY A 37 2.91 6.06 5.06
CA GLY A 37 2.93 7.20 4.14
C GLY A 37 2.58 6.85 2.69
N ALA A 38 2.95 5.63 2.26
CA ALA A 38 2.68 5.13 0.91
C ALA A 38 1.20 4.75 0.71
N PHE A 39 0.50 4.35 1.78
CA PHE A 39 -0.91 4.01 1.69
C PHE A 39 -1.80 5.20 1.25
N PRO A 40 -1.71 6.39 1.89
CA PRO A 40 -2.38 7.60 1.43
C PRO A 40 -1.92 8.08 0.05
N LEU A 41 -0.66 7.85 -0.33
CA LEU A 41 -0.16 8.16 -1.68
C LEU A 41 -0.93 7.38 -2.74
N GLY A 42 -1.12 6.07 -2.52
CA GLY A 42 -1.92 5.24 -3.42
C GLY A 42 -3.33 5.79 -3.58
N ALA A 43 -3.99 6.16 -2.47
CA ALA A 43 -5.31 6.78 -2.51
C ALA A 43 -5.30 8.11 -3.29
N ALA A 44 -4.37 9.01 -3.00
CA ALA A 44 -4.25 10.30 -3.69
C ALA A 44 -4.08 10.15 -5.22
N VAL A 45 -3.27 9.18 -5.65
CA VAL A 45 -3.08 8.86 -7.08
C VAL A 45 -4.36 8.31 -7.70
N VAL A 46 -5.05 7.36 -7.05
CA VAL A 46 -6.31 6.82 -7.59
C VAL A 46 -7.36 7.92 -7.73
N VAL A 47 -7.57 8.71 -6.68
CA VAL A 47 -8.60 9.76 -6.65
C VAL A 47 -8.34 10.84 -7.69
N SER A 48 -7.10 11.33 -7.78
CA SER A 48 -6.73 12.37 -8.75
C SER A 48 -6.91 11.90 -10.20
N GLN A 49 -6.54 10.65 -10.51
CA GLN A 49 -6.71 10.07 -11.85
C GLN A 49 -8.18 9.81 -12.20
N ILE A 50 -8.99 9.33 -11.26
CA ILE A 50 -10.42 9.15 -11.47
C ILE A 50 -11.10 10.50 -11.78
N GLN A 51 -10.72 11.58 -11.08
CA GLN A 51 -11.23 12.92 -11.38
C GLN A 51 -10.75 13.48 -12.71
N ALA A 52 -9.54 13.12 -13.14
CA ALA A 52 -9.06 13.42 -14.48
C ALA A 52 -9.79 12.62 -15.59
N GLY A 53 -10.73 11.72 -15.23
CA GLY A 53 -11.51 10.91 -16.16
C GLY A 53 -10.82 9.62 -16.59
N ALA A 54 -9.74 9.21 -15.93
CA ALA A 54 -9.04 7.96 -16.24
C ALA A 54 -9.85 6.73 -15.79
N ASN A 55 -9.58 5.58 -16.44
CA ASN A 55 -10.20 4.32 -16.07
C ASN A 55 -9.77 3.90 -14.64
N PRO A 56 -10.71 3.54 -13.74
CA PRO A 56 -10.40 3.13 -12.37
C PRO A 56 -9.34 2.02 -12.26
N TRP A 57 -9.32 1.06 -13.19
CA TRP A 57 -8.31 -0.02 -13.20
C TRP A 57 -6.90 0.45 -13.54
N LEU A 58 -6.79 1.45 -14.42
CA LEU A 58 -5.50 2.04 -14.76
C LEU A 58 -5.02 2.93 -13.62
N ALA A 59 -5.93 3.66 -12.97
CA ALA A 59 -5.65 4.45 -11.79
C ALA A 59 -5.09 3.61 -10.63
N THR A 60 -5.66 2.42 -10.37
CA THR A 60 -5.14 1.50 -9.33
C THR A 60 -3.77 0.94 -9.66
N LEU A 61 -3.49 0.64 -10.94
CA LEU A 61 -2.15 0.20 -11.36
C LEU A 61 -1.11 1.31 -11.16
N LEU A 62 -1.44 2.55 -11.53
CA LEU A 62 -0.56 3.71 -11.29
C LEU A 62 -0.31 3.94 -9.81
N ALA A 63 -1.33 3.76 -8.96
CA ALA A 63 -1.19 3.86 -7.52
C ALA A 63 -0.23 2.80 -6.94
N LEU A 64 -0.28 1.57 -7.44
CA LEU A 64 0.65 0.52 -7.06
C LEU A 64 2.09 0.90 -7.44
N LEU A 65 2.32 1.42 -8.65
CA LEU A 65 3.63 1.90 -9.07
C LEU A 65 4.13 3.08 -8.21
N ALA A 66 3.26 4.02 -7.87
CA ALA A 66 3.60 5.13 -6.99
C ALA A 66 4.04 4.64 -5.59
N GLY A 67 3.34 3.64 -5.03
CA GLY A 67 3.73 2.99 -3.78
C GLY A 67 5.08 2.28 -3.88
N MET A 68 5.36 1.58 -4.98
CA MET A 68 6.66 0.96 -5.22
C MET A 68 7.78 2.01 -5.27
N VAL A 69 7.57 3.13 -5.94
CA VAL A 69 8.53 4.24 -6.00
C VAL A 69 8.77 4.83 -4.61
N ALA A 70 7.73 5.01 -3.80
CA ALA A 70 7.88 5.47 -2.41
C ALA A 70 8.76 4.52 -1.58
N GLY A 71 8.53 3.21 -1.68
CA GLY A 71 9.37 2.21 -1.02
C GLY A 71 10.82 2.21 -1.52
N LEU A 72 11.03 2.34 -2.84
CA LEU A 72 12.37 2.45 -3.43
C LEU A 72 13.12 3.69 -2.92
N VAL A 73 12.46 4.84 -2.82
CA VAL A 73 13.07 6.07 -2.29
C VAL A 73 13.51 5.88 -0.84
N SER A 74 12.67 5.26 0.01
CA SER A 74 13.03 4.96 1.40
C SER A 74 14.23 4.00 1.49
N GLY A 75 14.20 2.93 0.69
CA GLY A 75 15.30 1.97 0.60
C GLY A 75 16.60 2.63 0.14
N MET A 76 16.55 3.55 -0.83
CA MET A 76 17.72 4.31 -1.28
C MET A 76 18.27 5.27 -0.22
N LEU A 77 17.39 5.96 0.53
CA LEU A 77 17.79 6.83 1.63
C LEU A 77 18.55 6.05 2.71
N HIS A 78 18.07 4.84 3.03
CA HIS A 78 18.72 3.99 4.02
C HIS A 78 20.04 3.41 3.50
N THR A 79 20.01 2.75 2.33
CA THR A 79 21.16 1.99 1.80
C THR A 79 22.28 2.87 1.23
N LYS A 80 21.95 3.92 0.47
CA LYS A 80 22.95 4.78 -0.20
C LYS A 80 23.34 6.00 0.62
N MET A 81 22.38 6.67 1.26
CA MET A 81 22.66 7.87 2.05
C MET A 81 23.03 7.56 3.50
N LYS A 82 22.97 6.28 3.92
CA LYS A 82 23.35 5.80 5.26
C LYS A 82 22.60 6.51 6.39
N ILE A 83 21.36 6.91 6.11
CA ILE A 83 20.49 7.54 7.11
C ILE A 83 19.93 6.43 8.01
N PRO A 84 19.86 6.64 9.34
CA PRO A 84 19.20 5.69 10.25
C PRO A 84 17.77 5.40 9.81
N ALA A 85 17.36 4.14 9.85
CA ALA A 85 16.10 3.72 9.23
C ALA A 85 14.84 4.36 9.83
N LEU A 86 14.82 4.61 11.14
CA LEU A 86 13.76 5.38 11.78
C LEU A 86 13.62 6.78 11.16
N LEU A 87 14.75 7.42 10.89
CA LEU A 87 14.77 8.75 10.31
C LEU A 87 14.34 8.71 8.84
N THR A 88 14.73 7.67 8.08
CA THR A 88 14.25 7.52 6.69
C THR A 88 12.73 7.38 6.65
N GLY A 89 12.15 6.55 7.51
CA GLY A 89 10.70 6.36 7.58
C GLY A 89 9.93 7.64 7.92
N ILE A 90 10.40 8.44 8.88
CA ILE A 90 9.75 9.72 9.22
C ILE A 90 9.91 10.75 8.10
N VAL A 91 11.07 10.81 7.45
CA VAL A 91 11.34 11.74 6.33
C VAL A 91 10.48 11.39 5.12
N THR A 92 10.36 10.12 4.76
CA THR A 92 9.50 9.68 3.65
C THR A 92 8.04 9.92 3.98
N LEU A 93 7.56 9.55 5.18
CA LEU A 93 6.19 9.82 5.63
C LEU A 93 5.83 11.30 5.50
N THR A 94 6.68 12.19 6.01
CA THR A 94 6.45 13.65 5.98
C THR A 94 6.55 14.22 4.55
N GLY A 95 7.48 13.72 3.74
CA GLY A 95 7.63 14.12 2.34
C GLY A 95 6.42 13.68 1.50
N LEU A 96 5.96 12.45 1.68
CA LEU A 96 4.79 11.91 1.02
C LEU A 96 3.52 12.66 1.40
N TYR A 97 3.38 13.09 2.66
CA TYR A 97 2.27 13.94 3.07
C TYR A 97 2.16 15.21 2.20
N SER A 98 3.27 15.90 1.96
CA SER A 98 3.32 17.09 1.09
C SER A 98 3.01 16.75 -0.37
N ILE A 99 3.53 15.62 -0.88
CA ILE A 99 3.30 15.15 -2.25
C ILE A 99 1.82 14.78 -2.44
N ASN A 100 1.19 14.14 -1.47
CA ASN A 100 -0.21 13.72 -1.53
C ASN A 100 -1.13 14.93 -1.73
N ILE A 101 -0.93 15.98 -0.94
CA ILE A 101 -1.68 17.23 -1.06
C ILE A 101 -1.46 17.86 -2.45
N LYS A 102 -0.22 17.82 -2.96
CA LYS A 102 0.10 18.35 -4.29
C LYS A 102 -0.60 17.58 -5.41
N ILE A 103 -0.60 16.24 -5.35
CA ILE A 103 -1.29 15.36 -6.30
C ILE A 103 -2.80 15.59 -6.27
N MET A 104 -3.37 15.85 -5.09
CA MET A 104 -4.78 16.16 -4.90
C MET A 104 -5.17 17.60 -5.30
N GLY A 105 -4.27 18.37 -5.93
CA GLY A 105 -4.56 19.73 -6.39
C GLY A 105 -4.53 20.79 -5.29
N SER A 106 -3.72 20.58 -4.25
CA SER A 106 -3.59 21.45 -3.06
C SER A 106 -4.84 21.46 -2.17
N VAL A 107 -5.71 20.46 -2.29
CA VAL A 107 -6.88 20.28 -1.42
C VAL A 107 -6.68 19.03 -0.56
N PRO A 108 -6.85 19.11 0.77
CA PRO A 108 -6.58 17.98 1.67
C PRO A 108 -7.67 16.90 1.64
N ASN A 109 -8.88 17.23 1.19
CA ASN A 109 -9.98 16.27 1.06
C ASN A 109 -10.61 16.38 -0.31
N LEU A 110 -10.52 15.31 -1.08
CA LEU A 110 -10.92 15.28 -2.47
C LEU A 110 -12.02 14.24 -2.64
N SER A 111 -13.26 14.70 -2.87
CA SER A 111 -14.44 13.84 -2.92
C SER A 111 -14.64 13.21 -4.30
N LEU A 112 -14.97 11.91 -4.32
CA LEU A 112 -15.28 11.19 -5.56
C LEU A 112 -16.74 11.35 -6.00
N GLY A 113 -17.64 11.75 -5.10
CA GLY A 113 -19.07 11.86 -5.37
C GLY A 113 -19.63 10.65 -6.13
N ASP A 114 -20.16 10.90 -7.33
CA ASP A 114 -20.77 9.87 -8.19
C ASP A 114 -19.82 9.20 -9.19
N SER A 115 -18.52 9.50 -9.15
CA SER A 115 -17.54 8.95 -10.09
C SER A 115 -17.56 7.42 -10.12
N ALA A 116 -17.30 6.85 -11.29
CA ALA A 116 -17.16 5.41 -11.47
C ALA A 116 -15.95 4.91 -10.70
N THR A 117 -16.14 3.95 -9.80
CA THR A 117 -15.08 3.28 -9.06
C THR A 117 -15.04 1.80 -9.44
N VAL A 118 -13.92 1.14 -9.15
CA VAL A 118 -13.80 -0.32 -9.34
C VAL A 118 -14.93 -1.06 -8.62
N PHE A 119 -15.30 -0.59 -7.41
CA PHE A 119 -16.40 -1.16 -6.64
C PHE A 119 -17.77 -0.97 -7.32
N LYS A 120 -18.07 0.22 -7.86
CA LYS A 120 -19.33 0.49 -8.57
C LYS A 120 -19.42 -0.31 -9.88
N GLN A 121 -18.32 -0.44 -10.62
CA GLN A 121 -18.26 -1.28 -11.81
C GLN A 121 -18.53 -2.76 -11.47
N LEU A 122 -17.95 -3.25 -10.38
CA LEU A 122 -18.17 -4.63 -9.94
C LEU A 122 -19.59 -4.86 -9.42
N ALA A 123 -20.19 -3.86 -8.76
CA ALA A 123 -21.59 -3.89 -8.34
C ALA A 123 -22.56 -3.90 -9.54
N SER A 124 -22.23 -3.23 -10.64
CA SER A 124 -23.05 -3.24 -11.86
C SER A 124 -23.15 -4.61 -12.56
N LEU A 125 -22.32 -5.59 -12.17
CA LEU A 125 -22.37 -6.97 -12.66
C LEU A 125 -23.38 -7.86 -11.90
N GLY A 126 -24.25 -7.26 -11.07
CA GLY A 126 -25.33 -7.97 -10.36
C GLY A 126 -25.06 -8.25 -8.88
N LEU A 127 -23.97 -7.70 -8.33
CA LEU A 127 -23.64 -7.78 -6.91
C LEU A 127 -24.20 -6.55 -6.15
N THR A 128 -24.63 -6.75 -4.91
CA THR A 128 -24.89 -5.61 -4.02
C THR A 128 -23.58 -4.84 -3.80
N ASN A 129 -23.63 -3.51 -3.69
CA ASN A 129 -22.42 -2.68 -3.46
C ASN A 129 -21.59 -3.21 -2.27
N GLU A 130 -22.27 -3.62 -1.19
CA GLU A 130 -21.62 -4.18 0.01
C GLU A 130 -20.91 -5.52 -0.30
N GLY A 131 -21.57 -6.42 -1.02
CA GLY A 131 -20.98 -7.70 -1.44
C GLY A 131 -19.82 -7.52 -2.43
N ALA A 132 -19.89 -6.52 -3.30
CA ALA A 132 -18.81 -6.18 -4.24
C ALA A 132 -17.55 -5.68 -3.50
N VAL A 133 -17.71 -4.80 -2.50
CA VAL A 133 -16.59 -4.35 -1.66
C VAL A 133 -15.99 -5.52 -0.88
N PHE A 134 -16.81 -6.30 -0.20
CA PHE A 134 -16.34 -7.44 0.60
C PHE A 134 -15.60 -8.49 -0.26
N SER A 135 -16.18 -8.89 -1.39
CA SER A 135 -15.57 -9.88 -2.28
C SER A 135 -14.25 -9.40 -2.86
N LEU A 136 -14.17 -8.13 -3.30
CA LEU A 136 -12.93 -7.57 -3.83
C LEU A 136 -11.85 -7.45 -2.74
N SER A 137 -12.21 -6.98 -1.54
CA SER A 137 -11.29 -6.91 -0.40
C SER A 137 -10.75 -8.29 -0.03
N LEU A 138 -11.61 -9.32 -0.02
CA LEU A 138 -11.21 -10.69 0.28
C LEU A 138 -10.26 -11.25 -0.79
N VAL A 139 -10.57 -11.05 -2.08
CA VAL A 139 -9.71 -11.48 -3.18
C VAL A 139 -8.37 -10.77 -3.13
N CYS A 140 -8.35 -9.45 -2.90
CA CYS A 140 -7.13 -8.66 -2.78
C CYS A 140 -6.26 -9.14 -1.60
N PHE A 141 -6.87 -9.34 -0.43
CA PHE A 141 -6.19 -9.86 0.75
C PHE A 141 -5.56 -11.24 0.49
N LEU A 142 -6.32 -12.18 -0.07
CA LEU A 142 -5.82 -13.52 -0.40
C LEU A 142 -4.70 -13.47 -1.44
N LEU A 143 -4.82 -12.59 -2.45
CA LEU A 143 -3.79 -12.38 -3.47
C LEU A 143 -2.49 -11.88 -2.84
N VAL A 144 -2.55 -10.85 -1.98
CA VAL A 144 -1.36 -10.32 -1.29
C VAL A 144 -0.73 -11.40 -0.42
N CYS A 145 -1.51 -12.12 0.38
CA CYS A 145 -1.02 -13.23 1.19
C CYS A 145 -0.35 -14.33 0.35
N LEU A 146 -0.93 -14.69 -0.79
CA LEU A 146 -0.39 -15.67 -1.72
C LEU A 146 0.93 -15.20 -2.34
N VAL A 147 0.97 -13.96 -2.84
CA VAL A 147 2.19 -13.36 -3.41
C VAL A 147 3.31 -13.30 -2.39
N LEU A 148 3.03 -12.83 -1.17
CA LEU A 148 4.03 -12.78 -0.10
C LEU A 148 4.50 -14.17 0.32
N THR A 149 3.60 -15.16 0.42
CA THR A 149 3.97 -16.54 0.73
C THR A 149 4.88 -17.14 -0.34
N LEU A 150 4.59 -16.87 -1.62
CA LEU A 150 5.44 -17.30 -2.72
C LEU A 150 6.79 -16.60 -2.68
N LEU A 151 6.82 -15.27 -2.50
CA LEU A 151 8.04 -14.48 -2.39
C LEU A 151 8.93 -14.97 -1.25
N MET A 152 8.35 -15.25 -0.08
CA MET A 152 9.04 -15.81 1.08
C MET A 152 9.63 -17.22 0.85
N LYS A 153 9.16 -17.97 -0.15
CA LYS A 153 9.72 -19.27 -0.54
C LYS A 153 10.83 -19.16 -1.58
N THR A 154 11.03 -17.99 -2.18
CA THR A 154 12.10 -17.74 -3.16
C THR A 154 13.43 -17.43 -2.49
N GLU A 155 14.52 -17.45 -3.25
CA GLU A 155 15.86 -17.05 -2.79
C GLU A 155 15.88 -15.62 -2.23
N ILE A 156 15.16 -14.69 -2.87
CA ILE A 156 15.03 -13.30 -2.41
C ILE A 156 14.38 -13.26 -1.01
N GLY A 157 13.36 -14.10 -0.78
CA GLY A 157 12.69 -14.20 0.52
C GLY A 157 13.59 -14.75 1.63
N LEU A 158 14.47 -15.70 1.29
CA LEU A 158 15.47 -16.22 2.23
C LEU A 158 16.50 -15.16 2.59
N VAL A 159 16.99 -14.40 1.60
CA VAL A 159 17.91 -13.27 1.82
C VAL A 159 17.26 -12.21 2.72
N LEU A 160 16.01 -11.85 2.43
CA LEU A 160 15.24 -10.87 3.22
C LEU A 160 15.19 -11.23 4.71
N ARG A 161 14.99 -12.51 5.02
CA ARG A 161 14.95 -13.02 6.39
C ARG A 161 16.34 -13.06 7.03
N SER A 162 17.36 -13.48 6.27
CA SER A 162 18.73 -13.51 6.79
C SER A 162 19.27 -12.11 7.10
N THR A 163 18.84 -11.08 6.38
CA THR A 163 19.25 -9.70 6.65
C THR A 163 18.75 -9.20 8.01
N GLY A 164 17.53 -9.57 8.43
CA GLY A 164 17.02 -9.23 9.76
C GLY A 164 17.57 -10.09 10.89
N ASP A 165 17.79 -11.40 10.65
CA ASP A 165 18.22 -12.33 11.70
C ASP A 165 19.75 -12.35 11.93
N ASN A 166 20.58 -12.05 10.92
CA ASN A 166 22.04 -12.23 11.02
C ASN A 166 22.84 -11.22 10.18
N ILE A 167 23.19 -10.08 10.79
CA ILE A 167 23.99 -9.00 10.20
C ILE A 167 25.28 -9.52 9.51
N PRO A 168 26.13 -10.35 10.13
CA PRO A 168 27.33 -10.87 9.46
C PRO A 168 27.08 -11.79 8.25
N MET A 169 25.89 -12.37 8.10
CA MET A 169 25.53 -13.17 6.92
C MET A 169 24.97 -12.31 5.77
N SER A 170 24.53 -11.09 6.07
CA SER A 170 24.12 -10.10 5.06
C SER A 170 25.30 -9.33 4.44
N GLU A 171 26.48 -9.40 5.06
CA GLU A 171 27.71 -8.72 4.58
C GLU A 171 28.61 -9.62 3.71
N ALA A 172 28.31 -10.93 3.61
CA ALA A 172 29.06 -11.93 2.84
C ALA A 172 28.50 -12.13 1.42
#